data_AF-A0A453IJL3-F1
#
_entry.id   AF-A0A453IJL3-F1
#
_cell.length_a   1.000
_cell.length_b   1.000
_cell.length_c   1.000
_cell.angle_alpha   90.00
_cell.angle_beta   90.00
_cell.angle_gamma   90.00
#
_symmetry.space_group_name_H-M   'P 1'
#
loop_
_entity.id
_entity.type
_entity.pdbx_description
1 polymer ?
#
loop_
_entity_poly.entity_id
_entity_poly.type
_entity_poly.pdbx_seq_one_letter_code
_entity_poly.pdbx_strand_id
1 'polypeptide(L)'
;MQSEGLRPMMCSRTRAGFTLNIIDTPGLIEGGYINEQAVEIIKRFLLEKTIDVLLYVDRLDTYRMDTLDEQVIRAITNSLGKAIWRRTLVVLTHAQLSPPDGIDYNDFLARRSESLLRYIRSSAGIGKREYADFPLPIALAENSGRCKTNENGAKVCRFHTVFDFHLLLPSCLNFN
;
A
#
# COMPACT_ATOMS: atom_id res chain seq x y z
N MET A 1 6.44 24.67 16.78
CA MET A 1 6.96 23.29 16.93
C MET A 1 6.96 22.66 15.55
N GLN A 2 8.09 22.09 15.14
CA GLN A 2 8.44 21.74 13.76
C GLN A 2 7.56 20.63 13.14
N SER A 3 7.09 20.88 11.92
CA SER A 3 6.33 19.97 11.06
C SER A 3 7.22 18.94 10.36
N GLU A 4 8.02 18.17 11.11
CA GLU A 4 8.92 17.16 10.53
C GLU A 4 8.18 15.95 9.91
N GLY A 5 6.88 15.77 10.21
CA GLY A 5 6.10 14.59 9.79
C GLY A 5 5.32 14.67 8.47
N LEU A 6 5.42 15.77 7.69
CA LEU A 6 4.53 16.00 6.53
C LEU A 6 5.23 15.95 5.16
N ARG A 7 6.51 15.58 5.09
CA ARG A 7 7.27 15.62 3.83
C ARG A 7 7.48 14.22 3.26
N PRO A 8 7.18 14.01 1.97
CA PRO A 8 7.58 12.82 1.27
C PRO A 8 9.10 12.65 1.33
N MET A 9 9.54 11.42 1.56
CA MET A 9 10.96 11.06 1.56
C MET A 9 11.24 10.18 0.36
N MET A 10 12.22 10.57 -0.46
CA MET A 10 12.70 9.70 -1.53
C MET A 10 13.98 9.01 -1.09
N CYS A 11 13.97 7.70 -1.23
CA CYS A 11 15.13 6.87 -1.02
C CYS A 11 15.55 6.17 -2.31
N SER A 12 16.83 6.25 -2.60
CA SER A 12 17.42 5.64 -3.79
C SER A 12 18.42 4.57 -3.39
N ARG A 13 18.45 3.45 -4.14
CA ARG A 13 19.52 2.46 -4.09
C ARG A 13 19.89 2.04 -5.51
N THR A 14 21.18 1.98 -5.77
CA THR A 14 21.70 1.54 -7.06
C THR A 14 22.48 0.25 -6.89
N ARG A 15 22.18 -0.76 -7.73
CA ARG A 15 22.90 -2.03 -7.78
C ARG A 15 22.97 -2.51 -9.22
N ALA A 16 24.16 -2.91 -9.67
CA ALA A 16 24.40 -3.42 -11.02
C ALA A 16 23.86 -2.51 -12.15
N GLY A 17 24.00 -1.19 -11.98
CA GLY A 17 23.50 -0.20 -12.96
C GLY A 17 21.99 0.06 -12.93
N PHE A 18 21.24 -0.64 -12.08
CA PHE A 18 19.82 -0.40 -11.84
C PHE A 18 19.62 0.48 -10.61
N THR A 19 18.82 1.55 -10.72
CA THR A 19 18.49 2.44 -9.61
C THR A 19 17.02 2.28 -9.24
N LEU A 20 16.76 1.84 -8.01
CA LEU A 20 15.44 1.81 -7.41
C LEU A 20 15.22 3.10 -6.62
N ASN A 21 14.14 3.81 -6.92
CA ASN A 21 13.66 4.96 -6.16
C ASN A 21 12.33 4.59 -5.49
N ILE A 22 12.24 4.77 -4.18
CA ILE A 22 11.00 4.62 -3.42
C ILE A 22 10.69 5.95 -2.77
N ILE A 23 9.46 6.39 -2.94
CA ILE A 23 8.94 7.61 -2.32
C ILE A 23 8.01 7.16 -1.21
N ASP A 24 8.45 7.36 0.02
CA ASP A 24 7.60 7.21 1.19
C ASP A 24 6.81 8.50 1.40
N THR A 25 5.52 8.36 1.64
CA THR A 25 4.61 9.49 1.79
C THR A 25 4.04 9.51 3.21
N PRO A 26 3.88 10.68 3.83
CA PRO A 26 3.21 10.78 5.11
C PRO A 26 1.77 10.24 5.02
N GLY A 27 1.22 9.86 6.17
CA GLY A 27 -0.19 9.45 6.25
C GLY A 27 -1.12 10.53 5.71
N LEU A 28 -2.13 10.11 4.95
CA LEU A 28 -3.11 11.02 4.33
C LEU A 28 -4.27 11.39 5.27
N ILE A 29 -4.36 10.74 6.43
CA ILE A 29 -5.44 10.93 7.41
C ILE A 29 -4.85 11.51 8.69
N GLU A 30 -5.42 12.62 9.16
CA GLU A 30 -5.08 13.28 10.42
C GLU A 30 -6.37 13.67 11.15
N GLY A 31 -6.48 13.27 12.43
CA GLY A 31 -7.64 13.63 13.26
C GLY A 31 -9.00 13.14 12.73
N GLY A 32 -9.02 12.10 11.90
CA GLY A 32 -10.25 11.56 11.29
C GLY A 32 -10.71 12.31 10.05
N TYR A 33 -9.84 13.11 9.43
CA TYR A 33 -10.10 13.79 8.16
C TYR A 33 -8.90 13.62 7.22
N ILE A 34 -9.10 13.87 5.92
CA ILE A 34 -7.97 13.95 5.00
C ILE A 34 -7.15 15.20 5.27
N ASN A 35 -5.85 15.01 5.40
CA ASN A 35 -4.90 16.11 5.39
C ASN A 35 -4.66 16.57 3.94
N GLU A 36 -5.47 17.52 3.48
CA GLU A 36 -5.35 18.09 2.13
C GLU A 36 -3.98 18.74 1.90
N GLN A 37 -3.34 19.27 2.93
CA GLN A 37 -1.99 19.82 2.83
C GLN A 37 -0.97 18.72 2.54
N ALA A 38 -1.07 17.56 3.18
CA ALA A 38 -0.23 16.41 2.90
C ALA A 38 -0.41 15.92 1.46
N VAL A 39 -1.66 15.84 0.98
CA VAL A 39 -1.97 15.49 -0.42
C VAL A 39 -1.31 16.47 -1.40
N GLU A 40 -1.43 17.77 -1.15
CA GLU A 40 -0.85 18.80 -2.02
C GLU A 40 0.69 18.79 -1.98
N ILE A 41 1.29 18.56 -0.81
CA ILE A 41 2.75 18.41 -0.68
C ILE A 41 3.23 17.19 -1.47
N ILE A 42 2.54 16.04 -1.35
CA ILE A 42 2.83 14.83 -2.12
C ILE A 42 2.70 15.13 -3.61
N LYS A 43 1.60 15.74 -4.05
CA LYS A 43 1.36 16.07 -5.46
C LYS A 43 2.48 16.94 -6.04
N ARG A 44 2.87 18.01 -5.33
CA ARG A 44 3.99 18.87 -5.75
C ARG A 44 5.30 18.11 -5.81
N PHE A 45 5.55 17.22 -4.85
CA PHE A 45 6.75 16.39 -4.83
C PHE A 45 6.82 15.45 -6.05
N LEU A 46 5.67 14.97 -6.52
CA LEU A 46 5.57 14.03 -7.66
C LEU A 46 5.47 14.71 -9.03
N LEU A 47 5.25 16.04 -9.10
CA LEU A 47 4.90 16.75 -10.35
C LEU A 47 5.92 16.58 -11.49
N GLU A 48 7.20 16.43 -11.15
CA GLU A 48 8.30 16.25 -12.12
C GLU A 48 8.83 14.82 -12.16
N LYS A 49 8.11 13.87 -11.54
CA LYS A 49 8.54 12.48 -11.41
C LYS A 49 7.65 11.56 -12.23
N THR A 50 8.26 10.60 -12.89
CA THR A 50 7.52 9.48 -13.49
C THR A 50 7.25 8.44 -12.41
N ILE A 51 5.99 8.04 -12.27
CA ILE A 51 5.60 6.97 -11.34
C ILE A 51 5.43 5.67 -12.11
N ASP A 52 6.37 4.75 -11.88
CA ASP A 52 6.39 3.44 -12.52
C ASP A 52 5.41 2.47 -11.86
N VAL A 53 5.33 2.50 -10.53
CA VAL A 53 4.46 1.64 -9.72
C VAL A 53 3.92 2.42 -8.53
N LEU A 54 2.63 2.26 -8.23
CA LEU A 54 2.01 2.71 -6.99
C LEU A 54 1.84 1.53 -6.03
N LEU A 55 2.33 1.66 -4.80
CA LEU A 55 2.03 0.71 -3.74
C LEU A 55 0.87 1.28 -2.92
N TYR A 56 -0.33 0.68 -3.04
CA TYR A 56 -1.45 1.02 -2.16
C TYR A 56 -1.40 0.08 -0.96
N VAL A 57 -0.96 0.60 0.18
CA VAL A 57 -0.72 -0.21 1.38
C VAL A 57 -1.89 -0.08 2.35
N ASP A 58 -2.39 -1.22 2.81
CA ASP A 58 -3.47 -1.32 3.77
C ASP A 58 -3.22 -2.54 4.68
N ARG A 59 -3.90 -2.60 5.82
CA ARG A 59 -3.76 -3.67 6.80
C ARG A 59 -4.72 -4.83 6.52
N LEU A 60 -4.23 -6.06 6.64
CA LEU A 60 -5.06 -7.27 6.54
C LEU A 60 -5.97 -7.44 7.76
N ASP A 61 -5.53 -7.06 8.96
CA ASP A 61 -6.29 -7.20 10.22
C ASP A 61 -7.39 -6.15 10.42
N THR A 62 -7.63 -5.26 9.44
CA THR A 62 -8.70 -4.27 9.48
C THR A 62 -9.99 -4.82 8.86
N TYR A 63 -11.11 -4.69 9.58
CA TYR A 63 -12.41 -5.26 9.20
C TYR A 63 -13.31 -4.32 8.40
N ARG A 64 -13.02 -3.02 8.40
CA ARG A 64 -13.91 -2.00 7.81
C ARG A 64 -13.09 -1.05 6.96
N MET A 65 -13.60 -0.82 5.75
CA MET A 65 -13.29 0.37 4.99
C MET A 65 -14.33 1.42 5.36
N ASP A 66 -13.90 2.65 5.61
CA ASP A 66 -14.80 3.74 5.95
C ASP A 66 -14.80 4.84 4.88
N THR A 67 -15.50 5.93 5.18
CA THR A 67 -15.60 7.09 4.28
C THR A 67 -14.26 7.79 4.07
N LEU A 68 -13.30 7.64 4.98
CA LEU A 68 -11.97 8.23 4.87
C LEU A 68 -11.13 7.48 3.85
N ASP A 69 -11.19 6.14 3.84
CA ASP A 69 -10.52 5.34 2.82
C ASP A 69 -10.99 5.71 1.40
N GLU A 70 -12.28 5.96 1.25
CA GLU A 70 -12.86 6.39 -0.03
C GLU A 70 -12.29 7.75 -0.44
N GLN A 71 -12.27 8.70 0.49
CA GLN A 71 -11.71 10.02 0.23
C GLN A 71 -10.22 9.91 -0.15
N VAL A 72 -9.45 8.98 0.44
CA VAL A 72 -8.04 8.77 0.13
C VAL A 72 -7.87 8.29 -1.30
N ILE A 73 -8.63 7.26 -1.70
CA ILE A 73 -8.62 6.73 -3.07
C ILE A 73 -9.01 7.83 -4.08
N ARG A 74 -10.01 8.66 -3.74
CA ARG A 74 -10.42 9.81 -4.57
C ARG A 74 -9.33 10.86 -4.67
N ALA A 75 -8.67 11.20 -3.56
CA ALA A 75 -7.57 12.17 -3.53
C ALA A 75 -6.39 11.71 -4.41
N ILE A 76 -6.01 10.42 -4.32
CA ILE A 76 -5.00 9.80 -5.19
C ILE A 76 -5.44 9.90 -6.66
N THR A 77 -6.68 9.50 -6.97
CA THR A 77 -7.23 9.50 -8.33
C THR A 77 -7.27 10.89 -8.93
N ASN A 78 -7.67 11.90 -8.16
CA ASN A 78 -7.73 13.29 -8.60
C ASN A 78 -6.34 13.91 -8.79
N SER A 79 -5.35 13.44 -8.02
CA SER A 79 -3.99 13.99 -8.06
C SER A 79 -3.12 13.36 -9.14
N LEU A 80 -3.19 12.04 -9.29
CA LEU A 80 -2.34 11.25 -10.19
C LEU A 80 -3.07 10.75 -11.45
N GLY A 81 -4.38 10.95 -11.51
CA GLY A 81 -5.23 10.47 -12.59
C GLY A 81 -5.59 8.98 -12.45
N LYS A 82 -6.75 8.60 -13.02
CA LYS A 82 -7.26 7.21 -12.98
C LYS A 82 -6.25 6.17 -13.48
N ALA A 83 -5.40 6.53 -14.46
CA ALA A 83 -4.45 5.61 -15.06
C ALA A 83 -3.41 5.05 -14.07
N ILE A 84 -3.14 5.72 -12.94
CA ILE A 84 -2.20 5.23 -11.92
C ILE A 84 -2.58 3.84 -11.41
N TRP A 85 -3.88 3.56 -11.32
CA TRP A 85 -4.43 2.29 -10.85
C TRP A 85 -4.09 1.11 -11.76
N ARG A 86 -3.70 1.34 -13.02
CA ARG A 86 -3.19 0.27 -13.90
C ARG A 86 -1.83 -0.27 -13.47
N ARG A 87 -1.07 0.57 -12.75
CA ARG A 87 0.28 0.28 -12.26
C ARG A 87 0.32 0.15 -10.74
N THR A 88 -0.83 -0.11 -10.12
CA THR A 88 -0.93 -0.27 -8.66
C THR A 88 -0.76 -1.71 -8.25
N LEU A 89 0.13 -1.96 -7.28
CA LEU A 89 0.16 -3.16 -6.47
C LEU A 89 -0.53 -2.86 -5.13
N VAL A 90 -1.55 -3.62 -4.79
CA VAL A 90 -2.21 -3.53 -3.49
C VAL A 90 -1.45 -4.39 -2.51
N VAL A 91 -1.05 -3.82 -1.38
CA VAL A 91 -0.22 -4.49 -0.38
C VAL A 91 -1.01 -4.59 0.91
N LEU A 92 -1.16 -5.82 1.41
CA LEU A 92 -1.81 -6.11 2.69
C LEU A 92 -0.74 -6.44 3.73
N THR A 93 -0.53 -5.53 4.68
CA THR A 93 0.40 -5.72 5.81
C THR A 93 -0.24 -6.56 6.92
N HIS A 94 0.57 -6.94 7.92
CA HIS A 94 0.17 -7.80 9.03
C HIS A 94 -0.26 -9.19 8.56
N ALA A 95 0.40 -9.69 7.51
CA ALA A 95 0.06 -10.98 6.93
C ALA A 95 0.12 -12.13 7.96
N GLN A 96 0.91 -12.03 9.03
CA GLN A 96 1.01 -13.10 10.04
C GLN A 96 -0.10 -13.11 11.10
N LEU A 97 -1.16 -12.30 10.92
CA LEU A 97 -2.29 -12.31 11.85
C LEU A 97 -2.97 -13.68 11.93
N SER A 98 -3.63 -13.92 13.06
CA SER A 98 -4.54 -15.07 13.22
C SER A 98 -5.97 -14.56 13.12
N PRO A 99 -6.74 -14.97 12.09
CA PRO A 99 -8.12 -14.51 11.94
C PRO A 99 -8.95 -14.83 13.19
N PRO A 100 -9.95 -13.99 13.52
CA PRO A 100 -10.81 -14.19 14.67
C PRO A 100 -11.79 -15.34 14.40
N ASP A 101 -12.45 -15.79 15.45
CA ASP A 101 -13.61 -16.69 15.38
C ASP A 101 -13.36 -18.03 14.65
N GLY A 102 -12.09 -18.44 14.55
CA GLY A 102 -11.70 -19.68 13.88
C GLY A 102 -11.88 -19.67 12.36
N ILE A 103 -12.01 -18.50 11.73
CA ILE A 103 -12.12 -18.36 10.28
C ILE A 103 -10.81 -18.83 9.61
N ASP A 104 -10.92 -19.55 8.50
CA ASP A 104 -9.75 -19.94 7.72
C ASP A 104 -9.00 -18.71 7.18
N TYR A 105 -7.67 -18.79 7.17
CA TYR A 105 -6.83 -17.68 6.73
C TYR A 105 -7.08 -17.28 5.27
N ASN A 106 -7.25 -18.26 4.37
CA ASN A 106 -7.48 -17.97 2.95
C ASN A 106 -8.86 -17.35 2.73
N ASP A 107 -9.87 -17.81 3.47
CA ASP A 107 -11.21 -17.21 3.43
C ASP A 107 -11.19 -15.77 3.94
N PHE A 108 -10.48 -15.53 5.04
CA PHE A 108 -10.31 -14.19 5.59
C PHE A 108 -9.60 -13.26 4.60
N LEU A 109 -8.48 -13.72 4.02
CA LEU A 109 -7.72 -13.00 3.01
C LEU A 109 -8.56 -12.71 1.78
N ALA A 110 -9.29 -13.69 1.25
CA ALA A 110 -10.12 -13.54 0.07
C ALA A 110 -11.22 -12.48 0.28
N ARG A 111 -11.92 -12.53 1.42
CA ARG A 111 -12.98 -11.56 1.77
C ARG A 111 -12.42 -10.14 1.91
N ARG A 112 -11.30 -9.99 2.62
CA ARG A 112 -10.64 -8.69 2.82
C ARG A 112 -10.16 -8.11 1.48
N SER A 113 -9.52 -8.95 0.68
CA SER A 113 -9.02 -8.61 -0.66
C SER A 113 -10.14 -8.16 -1.59
N GLU A 114 -11.21 -8.94 -1.69
CA GLU A 114 -12.34 -8.63 -2.55
C GLU A 114 -13.02 -7.32 -2.15
N SER A 115 -13.22 -7.12 -0.85
CA SER A 115 -13.79 -5.89 -0.30
C SER A 115 -12.93 -4.67 -0.66
N LEU A 116 -11.61 -4.74 -0.44
CA LEU A 116 -10.66 -3.68 -0.76
C LEU A 116 -10.67 -3.33 -2.25
N LEU A 117 -10.53 -4.34 -3.11
CA LEU A 117 -10.49 -4.15 -4.56
C LEU A 117 -11.79 -3.52 -5.07
N ARG A 118 -12.94 -3.96 -4.55
CA ARG A 118 -14.24 -3.36 -4.88
C ARG A 118 -14.27 -1.88 -4.51
N TYR A 119 -13.75 -1.54 -3.33
CA TYR A 119 -13.72 -0.17 -2.83
C TYR A 119 -12.79 0.73 -3.65
N ILE A 120 -11.58 0.26 -3.96
CA ILE A 120 -10.64 0.95 -4.84
C ILE A 120 -11.31 1.21 -6.19
N ARG A 121 -11.92 0.20 -6.80
CA ARG A 121 -12.56 0.31 -8.11
C ARG A 121 -13.72 1.31 -8.10
N SER A 122 -14.60 1.27 -7.11
CA SER A 122 -15.72 2.21 -7.02
C SER A 122 -15.23 3.65 -6.82
N SER A 123 -14.29 3.85 -5.90
CA SER A 123 -13.83 5.19 -5.50
C SER A 123 -12.90 5.83 -6.53
N ALA A 124 -12.16 5.02 -7.30
CA ALA A 124 -11.36 5.45 -8.44
C ALA A 124 -12.15 5.62 -9.74
N GLY A 125 -13.47 5.34 -9.73
CA GLY A 125 -14.32 5.44 -10.91
C GLY A 125 -14.01 4.40 -11.99
N ILE A 126 -13.52 3.22 -11.59
CA ILE A 126 -13.24 2.08 -12.48
C ILE A 126 -14.51 1.25 -12.64
N GLY A 127 -15.10 1.28 -13.83
CA GLY A 127 -16.29 0.51 -14.15
C GLY A 127 -15.97 -0.98 -14.34
N LYS A 128 -16.98 -1.85 -14.18
CA LYS A 128 -16.83 -3.31 -14.35
C LYS A 128 -16.24 -3.71 -15.70
N ARG A 129 -16.54 -2.97 -16.77
CA ARG A 129 -16.02 -3.21 -18.12
C ARG A 129 -14.51 -2.96 -18.24
N GLU A 130 -13.95 -2.17 -17.34
CA GLU A 130 -12.54 -1.79 -17.34
C GLU A 130 -11.70 -2.68 -16.41
N TYR A 131 -12.28 -3.64 -15.69
CA TYR A 131 -11.54 -4.42 -14.68
C TYR A 131 -10.33 -5.16 -15.26
N ALA A 132 -10.38 -5.57 -16.53
CA ALA A 132 -9.24 -6.17 -17.22
C ALA A 132 -8.07 -5.19 -17.42
N ASP A 133 -8.36 -3.90 -17.59
CA ASP A 133 -7.34 -2.84 -17.75
C ASP A 133 -6.76 -2.39 -16.40
N PHE A 134 -7.41 -2.76 -15.29
CA PHE A 134 -7.04 -2.38 -13.92
C PHE A 134 -6.94 -3.65 -13.03
N PRO A 135 -5.86 -4.45 -13.20
CA PRO A 135 -5.76 -5.77 -12.59
C PRO A 135 -5.67 -5.72 -11.05
N LEU A 136 -5.05 -4.67 -10.50
CA LEU A 136 -4.86 -4.46 -9.06
C LEU A 136 -4.36 -5.74 -8.34
N PRO A 137 -3.19 -6.29 -8.73
CA PRO A 137 -2.62 -7.45 -8.06
C PRO A 137 -2.44 -7.19 -6.56
N ILE A 138 -2.52 -8.27 -5.77
CA ILE A 138 -2.38 -8.21 -4.31
C ILE A 138 -1.07 -8.88 -3.90
N ALA A 139 -0.33 -8.23 -3.01
CA ALA A 139 0.83 -8.76 -2.32
C ALA A 139 0.61 -8.75 -0.80
N LEU A 140 1.17 -9.74 -0.12
CA LEU A 140 1.21 -9.80 1.34
C LEU A 140 2.54 -9.26 1.85
N ALA A 141 2.49 -8.51 2.95
CA ALA A 141 3.66 -7.97 3.62
C ALA A 141 3.64 -8.22 5.14
N GLU A 142 4.82 -8.45 5.71
CA GLU A 142 5.00 -8.64 7.16
C GLU A 142 6.34 -8.04 7.58
N ASN A 143 6.24 -6.88 8.23
CA ASN A 143 7.41 -6.13 8.64
C ASN A 143 7.89 -6.50 10.05
N SER A 144 7.08 -7.24 10.83
CA SER A 144 7.48 -7.65 12.16
C SER A 144 8.83 -8.39 12.15
N GLY A 145 9.73 -7.97 13.03
CA GLY A 145 10.98 -8.72 13.29
C GLY A 145 10.75 -10.12 13.87
N ARG A 146 9.51 -10.44 14.25
CA ARG A 146 9.07 -11.76 14.72
C ARG A 146 8.42 -12.59 13.61
N CYS A 147 8.49 -12.14 12.35
CA CYS A 147 7.98 -12.91 11.23
C CYS A 147 8.72 -14.25 11.14
N LYS A 148 7.97 -15.34 10.91
CA LYS A 148 8.56 -16.65 10.67
C LYS A 148 9.37 -16.62 9.38
N THR A 149 10.51 -17.29 9.39
CA THR A 149 11.36 -17.48 8.21
C THR A 149 11.36 -18.94 7.78
N ASN A 150 11.51 -19.17 6.48
CA ASN A 150 11.82 -20.50 5.96
C ASN A 150 13.31 -20.83 6.13
N GLU A 151 13.72 -22.02 5.71
CA GLU A 151 15.10 -22.52 5.80
C GLU A 151 16.12 -21.63 5.05
N ASN A 152 15.67 -20.87 4.05
CA ASN A 152 16.48 -19.91 3.30
C ASN A 152 16.53 -18.51 3.92
N GLY A 153 15.94 -18.33 5.12
CA GLY A 153 15.88 -17.04 5.82
C GLY A 153 14.87 -16.06 5.24
N ALA A 154 14.05 -16.46 4.26
CA ALA A 154 13.01 -15.58 3.71
C ALA A 154 11.79 -15.56 4.62
N LYS A 155 11.20 -14.37 4.84
CA LYS A 155 9.96 -14.21 5.60
C LYS A 155 8.79 -14.91 4.91
N VAL A 156 8.03 -15.69 5.66
CA VAL A 156 6.90 -16.49 5.18
C VAL A 156 5.70 -16.36 6.11
N CYS A 157 4.50 -16.35 5.54
CA CYS A 157 3.25 -16.49 6.28
C CYS A 157 2.42 -17.62 5.70
N ARG A 158 2.13 -18.66 6.51
CA ARG A 158 1.18 -19.74 6.22
C ARG A 158 1.21 -20.20 4.74
N PHE A 159 2.39 -20.60 4.27
CA PHE A 159 2.70 -21.08 2.89
C PHE A 159 2.80 -20.01 1.79
N HIS A 160 2.61 -18.73 2.09
CA HIS A 160 2.87 -17.62 1.18
C HIS A 160 4.23 -16.99 1.46
N THR A 161 4.96 -16.66 0.39
CA THR A 161 6.09 -15.73 0.45
C THR A 161 5.54 -14.35 0.75
N VAL A 162 6.16 -13.66 1.71
CA VAL A 162 5.73 -12.34 2.15
C VAL A 162 6.81 -11.33 1.81
N PHE A 163 6.42 -10.18 1.26
CA PHE A 163 7.36 -9.12 0.98
C PHE A 163 7.85 -8.50 2.28
N ASP A 164 9.17 -8.38 2.40
CA ASP A 164 9.82 -7.59 3.42
C ASP A 164 10.31 -6.28 2.80
N PHE A 165 9.64 -5.18 3.12
CA PHE A 165 10.04 -3.86 2.64
C PHE A 165 11.41 -3.43 3.18
N HIS A 166 11.83 -3.96 4.34
CA HIS A 166 13.14 -3.67 4.93
C HIS A 166 14.29 -4.25 4.11
N LEU A 167 14.05 -5.32 3.34
CA LEU A 167 15.09 -5.88 2.45
C LEU A 167 15.36 -5.01 1.23
N LEU A 168 14.37 -4.24 0.78
CA LEU A 168 14.52 -3.34 -0.36
C LEU A 168 15.15 -2.01 0.07
N LEU A 169 14.69 -1.46 1.21
CA LEU A 169 15.22 -0.22 1.78
C LEU A 169 15.07 -0.19 3.31
N PRO A 170 16.11 -0.57 4.07
CA PRO A 170 16.06 -0.68 5.54
C PRO A 170 15.74 0.62 6.29
N SER A 171 15.78 1.77 5.61
CA SER A 171 15.69 3.11 6.21
C SER A 171 14.51 3.93 5.68
N CYS A 172 13.62 3.36 4.86
CA CYS A 172 12.71 4.16 4.02
C CYS A 172 11.25 3.79 4.10
N LEU A 173 10.88 2.65 4.68
CA LEU A 173 9.49 2.19 4.70
C LEU A 173 9.16 1.68 6.11
N ASN A 174 8.76 2.59 7.00
CA ASN A 174 8.25 2.24 8.32
C ASN A 174 6.74 1.99 8.23
N PHE A 175 6.31 0.85 7.68
CA PHE A 175 4.93 0.42 7.89
C PHE A 175 4.87 -0.37 9.20
N ASN A 176 4.40 0.29 10.26
CA ASN A 176 4.02 -0.32 11.55
C ASN A 176 2.51 -0.55 11.62
#